data_AF-A0A3D0M753-F1
#
_entry.id   AF-A0A3D0M753-F1
#
_cell.length_a   1.000
_cell.length_b   1.000
_cell.length_c   1.000
_cell.angle_alpha   90.00
_cell.angle_beta   90.00
_cell.angle_gamma   90.00
#
_symmetry.space_group_name_H-M   'P 1'
#
loop_
_entity.id
_entity.type
_entity.pdbx_description
1 polymer ?
#
loop_
_entity_poly.entity_id
_entity_poly.type
_entity_poly.pdbx_seq_one_letter_code
_entity_poly.pdbx_strand_id
1 'polypeptide(L)'
;IRIRKNGSAGGHNGMKSIIQYLGTDRFPRIRVGVGAKPEGWDLADHVLSGFSREEAALMDKAVETAAKAAECIVTDGIDKAMNLYNTKHRK
;
A
#
# COMPACT_ATOMS: atom_id res chain seq x y z
N ILE A 1 -5.93 -2.19 -3.21
CA ILE A 1 -4.54 -1.64 -3.17
C ILE A 1 -4.47 -0.34 -3.96
N ARG A 2 -3.34 0.39 -3.92
CA ARG A 2 -3.12 1.55 -4.79
C ARG A 2 -1.66 1.73 -5.18
N ILE A 3 -1.38 1.76 -6.48
CA ILE A 3 -0.06 1.99 -7.05
C ILE A 3 0.17 3.50 -7.25
N ARG A 4 1.38 3.97 -6.91
CA ARG A 4 1.84 5.35 -7.12
C ARG A 4 3.22 5.34 -7.78
N LYS A 5 3.44 6.24 -8.74
CA LYS A 5 4.76 6.46 -9.36
C LYS A 5 5.76 7.15 -8.44
N ASN A 6 5.26 7.97 -7.52
CA ASN A 6 6.04 8.80 -6.59
C ASN A 6 5.13 9.39 -5.50
N GLY A 7 5.70 10.22 -4.63
CA GLY A 7 5.00 11.12 -3.71
C GLY A 7 5.53 11.04 -2.27
N SER A 8 4.98 11.87 -1.37
CA SER A 8 5.44 11.94 0.03
C SER A 8 5.23 10.65 0.85
N ALA A 9 5.88 10.60 2.02
CA ALA A 9 5.81 9.45 2.93
C ALA A 9 4.41 9.21 3.54
N GLY A 10 3.51 10.20 3.52
CA GLY A 10 2.14 10.03 4.02
C GLY A 10 2.05 9.55 5.47
N GLY A 11 2.96 9.98 6.34
CA GLY A 11 3.01 9.58 7.76
C GLY A 11 3.77 8.29 8.06
N HIS A 12 4.16 7.50 7.06
CA HIS A 12 4.82 6.21 7.26
C HIS A 12 6.33 6.36 7.53
N ASN A 13 6.81 5.93 8.69
CA ASN A 13 8.21 6.12 9.10
C ASN A 13 9.22 5.38 8.20
N GLY A 14 8.93 4.14 7.80
CA GLY A 14 9.75 3.42 6.81
C GLY A 14 9.90 4.17 5.48
N MET A 15 8.80 4.73 4.94
CA MET A 15 8.84 5.55 3.73
C MET A 15 9.61 6.85 3.90
N LYS A 16 9.52 7.51 5.08
CA LYS A 16 10.35 8.69 5.38
C LYS A 16 11.83 8.34 5.31
N SER A 17 12.21 7.22 5.92
CA SER A 17 13.60 6.72 5.91
C SER A 17 14.08 6.45 4.48
N ILE A 18 13.32 5.71 3.67
CA ILE A 18 13.70 5.41 2.28
C ILE A 18 13.89 6.71 1.47
N ILE A 19 12.95 7.66 1.57
CA ILE A 19 13.04 8.94 0.86
C ILE A 19 14.26 9.74 1.32
N GLN A 20 14.56 9.75 2.62
CA GLN A 20 15.72 10.42 3.19
C GLN A 20 17.02 9.84 2.63
N TYR A 21 17.18 8.51 2.64
CA TYR A 21 18.41 7.85 2.18
C TYR A 21 18.58 7.92 0.65
N LEU A 22 17.49 7.92 -0.11
CA LEU A 22 17.55 8.06 -1.57
C LEU A 22 17.64 9.51 -2.03
N GLY A 23 17.34 10.49 -1.17
CA GLY A 23 17.25 11.91 -1.53
C GLY A 23 16.10 12.24 -2.51
N THR A 24 15.17 11.31 -2.74
CA THR A 24 14.06 11.48 -3.68
C THR A 24 12.88 10.61 -3.32
N ASP A 25 11.69 11.04 -3.69
CA ASP A 25 10.43 10.27 -3.58
C ASP A 25 9.95 9.73 -4.94
N ARG A 26 10.80 9.84 -5.97
CA ARG A 26 10.53 9.49 -7.36
C ARG A 26 10.72 8.00 -7.63
N PHE A 27 10.06 7.16 -6.83
CA PHE A 27 10.09 5.72 -7.01
C PHE A 27 8.70 5.10 -6.87
N PRO A 28 8.42 4.04 -7.65
CA PRO A 28 7.13 3.38 -7.64
C PRO A 28 6.89 2.65 -6.32
N ARG A 29 5.63 2.64 -5.87
CA ARG A 29 5.22 1.89 -4.68
C ARG A 29 3.77 1.43 -4.75
N ILE A 30 3.51 0.30 -4.12
CA ILE A 30 2.17 -0.26 -3.92
C ILE A 30 1.74 0.01 -2.49
N ARG A 31 0.60 0.67 -2.30
CA ARG A 31 -0.03 0.88 -0.99
C ARG A 31 -1.09 -0.19 -0.76
N VAL A 32 -0.90 -0.95 0.31
CA VAL A 32 -1.93 -1.86 0.85
C VAL A 32 -2.60 -1.12 2.00
N GLY A 33 -3.93 -0.99 1.95
CA GLY A 33 -4.69 -0.29 2.99
C GLY A 33 -4.97 -1.23 4.14
N VAL A 34 -4.69 -0.79 5.37
CA VAL A 34 -4.92 -1.57 6.61
C VAL A 34 -6.16 -1.09 7.38
N GLY A 35 -6.98 -0.23 6.78
CA GLY A 35 -8.15 0.36 7.43
C GLY A 35 -7.85 1.66 8.16
N ALA A 36 -8.86 2.18 8.85
CA ALA A 36 -8.72 3.31 9.76
C ALA A 36 -8.57 2.78 11.18
N LYS A 37 -7.73 3.45 11.98
CA LYS A 37 -7.59 3.10 13.39
C LYS A 37 -8.95 3.19 14.10
N PRO A 38 -9.25 2.27 15.04
CA PRO A 38 -10.42 2.40 15.90
C PRO A 38 -10.43 3.73 16.67
N GLU A 39 -11.63 4.15 17.11
CA GLU A 39 -11.77 5.32 17.96
C GLU A 39 -10.99 5.15 19.27
N GLY A 40 -10.31 6.21 19.72
CA GLY A 40 -9.49 6.18 20.93
C GLY A 40 -8.10 5.54 20.82
N TRP A 41 -7.78 4.86 19.71
CA TRP A 41 -6.45 4.25 19.52
C TRP A 41 -5.40 5.25 19.01
N ASP A 42 -4.13 5.08 19.39
CA ASP A 42 -3.02 5.68 18.65
C ASP A 42 -2.87 4.99 17.29
N LEU A 43 -2.40 5.73 16.28
CA LEU A 43 -2.08 5.16 14.98
C LEU A 43 -0.95 4.13 15.08
N ALA A 44 0.04 4.35 15.94
CA ALA A 44 1.15 3.43 16.18
C ALA A 44 0.66 2.09 16.71
N ASP A 45 -0.24 2.11 17.69
CA ASP A 45 -0.81 0.88 18.27
C ASP A 45 -1.61 0.10 17.22
N HIS A 46 -2.39 0.80 16.39
CA HIS A 46 -3.16 0.16 15.32
C HIS A 46 -2.26 -0.56 14.30
N VAL A 47 -1.16 0.06 13.85
CA VAL A 47 -0.27 -0.55 12.84
C VAL A 47 0.64 -1.65 13.40
N LEU A 48 0.81 -1.71 14.72
CA LEU A 48 1.56 -2.76 15.41
C LEU A 48 0.66 -3.92 15.89
N SER A 49 -0.66 -3.72 15.89
CA SER A 49 -1.63 -4.76 16.23
C SER A 49 -1.81 -5.78 15.10
N GLY A 50 -2.28 -6.98 15.47
CA GLY A 50 -2.65 -8.01 14.50
C GLY A 50 -4.04 -7.75 13.89
N PHE A 51 -4.31 -8.40 12.77
CA PHE A 51 -5.62 -8.36 12.11
C PHE A 51 -6.64 -9.28 12.82
N SER A 52 -7.92 -8.88 12.82
CA SER A 52 -9.03 -9.79 13.14
C SER A 52 -9.11 -10.95 12.13
N ARG A 53 -9.91 -11.99 12.41
CA ARG A 53 -10.11 -13.08 11.44
C ARG A 53 -10.72 -12.60 10.13
N GLU A 54 -11.67 -11.68 10.23
CA GLU A 54 -12.36 -11.07 9.10
C GLU A 54 -11.41 -10.19 8.28
N GLU A 55 -10.56 -9.41 8.97
CA GLU A 55 -9.55 -8.56 8.34
C GLU A 55 -8.42 -9.38 7.70
N ALA A 56 -8.01 -10.48 8.32
CA ALA A 56 -6.97 -11.36 7.80
C ALA A 56 -7.34 -11.90 6.41
N ALA A 57 -8.57 -12.39 6.23
CA ALA A 57 -9.05 -12.87 4.93
C ALA A 57 -9.10 -11.76 3.85
N LEU A 58 -9.38 -10.51 4.24
CA LEU A 58 -9.31 -9.37 3.34
C LEU A 58 -7.85 -9.00 3.01
N MET A 59 -6.97 -9.10 4.00
CA MET A 59 -5.54 -8.82 3.85
C MET A 59 -4.87 -9.84 2.93
N ASP A 60 -5.19 -11.12 3.05
CA ASP A 60 -4.67 -12.17 2.17
C ASP A 60 -4.98 -11.88 0.70
N LYS A 61 -6.23 -11.51 0.40
CA LYS A 61 -6.64 -11.09 -0.95
C LYS A 61 -5.90 -9.83 -1.40
N ALA A 62 -5.71 -8.88 -0.49
CA ALA A 62 -5.02 -7.63 -0.81
C ALA A 62 -3.53 -7.86 -1.11
N VAL A 63 -2.88 -8.75 -0.38
CA VAL A 63 -1.48 -9.17 -0.59
C VAL A 63 -1.33 -9.93 -1.90
N GLU A 64 -2.22 -10.87 -2.21
CA GLU A 64 -2.21 -11.58 -3.49
C GLU A 64 -2.35 -10.61 -4.67
N THR A 65 -3.28 -9.64 -4.55
CA THR A 65 -3.46 -8.59 -5.56
C THR A 65 -2.23 -7.70 -5.66
N ALA A 66 -1.58 -7.36 -4.54
CA ALA A 66 -0.35 -6.57 -4.52
C ALA A 66 0.82 -7.31 -5.20
N ALA A 67 0.93 -8.63 -5.01
CA ALA A 67 1.95 -9.45 -5.65
C ALA A 67 1.78 -9.45 -7.18
N LYS A 68 0.55 -9.68 -7.68
CA LYS A 68 0.23 -9.61 -9.11
C LYS A 68 0.50 -8.21 -9.69
N ALA A 69 0.18 -7.16 -8.93
CA ALA A 69 0.48 -5.80 -9.31
C ALA A 69 1.99 -5.53 -9.38
N ALA A 70 2.78 -6.06 -8.44
CA ALA A 70 4.23 -5.94 -8.46
C ALA A 70 4.83 -6.63 -9.69
N GLU A 71 4.36 -7.84 -10.01
CA GLU A 71 4.75 -8.55 -11.23
C GLU A 71 4.42 -7.73 -12.49
N CYS A 72 3.18 -7.23 -12.61
CA CYS A 72 2.75 -6.41 -13.75
C CYS A 72 3.55 -5.10 -13.88
N ILE A 73 3.96 -4.47 -12.78
CA ILE A 73 4.85 -3.28 -12.83
C ILE A 73 6.18 -3.65 -13.50
N VAL A 74 6.74 -4.82 -13.19
CA VAL A 74 8.03 -5.28 -13.70
C VAL A 74 7.93 -5.75 -15.15
N THR A 75 6.87 -6.49 -15.51
CA THR A 75 6.74 -7.11 -16.83
C THR A 75 6.12 -6.18 -17.88
N ASP A 76 5.13 -5.38 -17.50
CA ASP A 76 4.33 -4.58 -18.41
C ASP A 76 4.45 -3.06 -18.19
N GLY A 77 5.11 -2.64 -17.11
CA GLY A 77 5.30 -1.25 -16.75
C GLY A 77 4.19 -0.66 -15.87
N ILE A 78 4.56 0.42 -15.16
CA ILE A 78 3.73 1.00 -14.10
C ILE A 78 2.39 1.58 -14.59
N ASP A 79 2.33 2.14 -15.79
CA ASP A 79 1.10 2.75 -16.30
C ASP A 79 -0.01 1.71 -16.54
N LYS A 80 0.34 0.57 -17.14
CA LYS A 80 -0.59 -0.55 -17.31
C LYS A 80 -1.02 -1.10 -15.97
N ALA A 81 -0.08 -1.33 -15.06
CA ALA A 81 -0.39 -1.80 -13.72
C ALA A 81 -1.34 -0.83 -12.98
N MET A 82 -1.09 0.48 -13.06
CA MET A 82 -1.99 1.48 -12.47
C MET A 82 -3.40 1.40 -13.06
N ASN A 83 -3.54 1.28 -14.38
CA ASN A 83 -4.85 1.17 -15.03
C ASN A 83 -5.62 -0.09 -14.61
N LEU A 84 -4.93 -1.20 -14.36
CA LEU A 84 -5.55 -2.45 -13.92
C LEU A 84 -5.93 -2.40 -12.43
N TYR A 85 -5.00 -1.99 -11.56
CA TYR A 85 -5.11 -2.20 -10.11
C TYR A 85 -5.53 -0.98 -9.29
N ASN A 86 -5.56 0.23 -9.87
CA ASN A 86 -6.10 1.43 -9.17
C ASN A 86 -7.60 1.64 -9.40
N THR A 87 -8.28 0.69 -10.04
CA THR A 87 -9.71 0.76 -10.31
C THR A 87 -10.49 0.71 -9.00
N LYS A 88 -11.54 1.53 -8.90
CA LYS A 88 -12.48 1.42 -7.78
C LYS A 88 -13.32 0.17 -8.05
N HIS A 89 -13.36 -0.78 -7.11
CA HIS A 89 -14.48 -1.71 -7.07
C HIS A 89 -15.74 -0.86 -6.88
N ARG A 90 -16.61 -0.80 -7.90
CA ARG A 90 -17.96 -0.24 -7.73
C ARG A 90 -18.62 -1.07 -6.64
N LYS A 91 -19.01 -0.40 -5.56
CA LYS A 91 -20.01 -0.95 -4.64
C LYS A 91 -21.34 -1.06 -5.38
#